data_AF-A0A5B8VHM3-F1
#
_entry.id   AF-A0A5B8VHM3-F1
#
_cell.length_a   1.000
_cell.length_b   1.000
_cell.length_c   1.000
_cell.angle_alpha   90.00
_cell.angle_beta   90.00
_cell.angle_gamma   90.00
#
_symmetry.space_group_name_H-M   'P 1'
#
loop_
_entity.id
_entity.type
_entity.pdbx_description
1 polymer ?
#
loop_
_entity_poly.entity_id
_entity_poly.type
_entity_poly.pdbx_seq_one_letter_code
_entity_poly.pdbx_strand_id
1 'polypeptide(L)'
;MHTSIRGQLSDKNQQITRPSLDVQYPQDSQYLAAQKRAMKLQFQYQQRRHHYIEIISDNDSYTLTANDGYYTNGLKFVYGWNSHKDTTNTTIHTLEIGQLMYNAKNGSYRRKEELDRPVTAFLYARYGSNILQKAIIY
;
A
#
# COMPACT_ATOMS: atom_id res chain seq x y z
N MET A 1 43.71 -53.43 -15.75
CA MET A 1 42.68 -52.80 -14.88
C MET A 1 43.26 -51.49 -14.37
N HIS A 2 42.87 -50.37 -14.96
CA HIS A 2 43.13 -49.05 -14.38
C HIS A 2 42.00 -48.10 -14.78
N THR A 3 41.61 -47.28 -13.80
CA THR A 3 40.26 -46.75 -13.61
C THR A 3 40.15 -45.29 -14.04
N SER A 4 39.06 -45.01 -14.76
CA SER A 4 38.22 -43.81 -14.81
C SER A 4 38.78 -42.40 -15.14
N ILE A 5 38.41 -41.97 -16.35
CA ILE A 5 37.63 -40.76 -16.73
C ILE A 5 38.09 -39.39 -16.20
N ARG A 6 38.69 -38.64 -17.14
CA ARG A 6 38.94 -37.20 -17.15
C ARG A 6 37.61 -36.45 -17.41
N GLY A 7 37.02 -35.86 -16.36
CA GLY A 7 35.83 -35.02 -16.47
C GLY A 7 36.18 -33.64 -17.05
N GLN A 8 35.63 -33.33 -18.23
CA GLN A 8 35.64 -31.99 -18.82
C GLN A 8 34.58 -31.10 -18.15
N LEU A 9 35.00 -29.92 -17.70
CA LEU A 9 34.10 -28.84 -17.29
C LEU A 9 33.41 -28.29 -18.55
N SER A 10 32.08 -28.38 -18.61
CA SER A 10 31.26 -27.75 -19.65
C SER A 10 30.27 -26.81 -18.96
N ASP A 11 30.52 -25.51 -19.14
CA ASP A 11 29.61 -24.42 -18.80
C ASP A 11 28.25 -24.66 -19.47
N LYS A 12 27.25 -25.00 -18.66
CA LYS A 12 25.84 -24.89 -19.04
C LYS A 12 25.16 -23.93 -18.09
N ASN A 13 25.10 -22.67 -18.51
CA ASN A 13 24.12 -21.69 -18.08
C ASN A 13 22.72 -22.29 -18.20
N GLN A 14 22.21 -22.90 -17.13
CA GLN A 14 20.80 -23.20 -17.00
C GLN A 14 20.09 -21.91 -16.61
N GLN A 15 19.58 -21.20 -17.62
CA GLN A 15 18.59 -20.15 -17.39
C GLN A 15 17.37 -20.79 -16.73
N ILE A 16 17.14 -20.45 -15.46
CA ILE A 16 15.90 -20.78 -14.75
C ILE A 16 14.83 -19.85 -15.32
N THR A 17 14.05 -20.32 -16.29
CA THR A 17 12.85 -19.62 -16.74
C THR A 17 11.86 -19.60 -15.58
N ARG A 18 11.73 -18.45 -14.91
CA ARG A 18 10.72 -18.24 -13.87
C ARG A 18 9.34 -18.32 -14.54
N PRO A 19 8.39 -19.14 -14.05
CA PRO A 19 7.02 -19.01 -14.50
C PRO A 19 6.54 -17.60 -14.15
N SER A 20 6.14 -16.83 -15.15
CA SER A 20 5.43 -15.58 -14.97
C SER A 20 4.10 -15.90 -14.28
N LEU A 21 4.03 -15.66 -12.97
CA LEU A 21 2.75 -15.54 -12.29
C LEU A 21 2.16 -14.19 -12.70
N ASP A 22 1.55 -14.18 -13.88
CA ASP A 22 0.64 -13.13 -14.28
C ASP A 22 -0.55 -13.21 -13.32
N VAL A 23 -0.49 -12.44 -12.22
CA VAL A 23 -1.66 -12.19 -11.37
C VAL A 23 -2.58 -11.31 -12.18
N GLN A 24 -3.37 -11.95 -13.04
CA GLN A 24 -4.41 -11.31 -13.80
C GLN A 24 -5.51 -10.94 -12.82
N TYR A 25 -5.54 -9.68 -12.38
CA TYR A 25 -6.69 -9.13 -11.67
C TYR A 25 -7.91 -9.39 -12.56
N PRO A 26 -8.95 -10.12 -12.08
CA PRO A 26 -10.13 -10.37 -12.87
C PRO A 26 -10.76 -9.01 -13.22
N GLN A 27 -10.72 -8.66 -14.51
CA GLN A 27 -11.38 -7.48 -15.08
C GLN A 27 -12.89 -7.71 -15.18
N ASP A 28 -13.44 -8.62 -14.38
CA ASP A 28 -14.84 -8.99 -14.48
C ASP A 28 -15.65 -7.80 -13.93
N SER A 29 -16.57 -7.34 -14.76
CA SER A 29 -17.43 -6.16 -14.51
C SER A 29 -18.12 -6.19 -13.13
N GLN A 30 -18.33 -7.38 -12.57
CA GLN A 30 -18.90 -7.59 -11.24
C GLN A 30 -17.96 -7.16 -10.11
N TYR A 31 -16.66 -7.45 -10.18
CA TYR A 31 -15.68 -7.05 -9.16
C TYR A 31 -15.49 -5.53 -9.15
N LEU A 32 -15.40 -4.92 -10.33
CA LEU A 32 -15.32 -3.46 -10.45
C LEU A 32 -16.59 -2.78 -9.90
N ALA A 33 -17.77 -3.35 -10.16
CA ALA A 33 -19.03 -2.84 -9.62
C ALA A 33 -19.09 -2.97 -8.08
N ALA A 34 -18.59 -4.08 -7.52
CA ALA A 34 -18.52 -4.28 -6.07
C ALA A 34 -17.58 -3.26 -5.40
N GLN A 35 -16.40 -3.00 -5.98
CA GLN A 35 -15.47 -1.99 -5.49
C GLN A 35 -16.09 -0.59 -5.52
N LYS A 36 -16.73 -0.22 -6.64
CA LYS A 36 -17.46 1.07 -6.75
C LYS A 36 -18.58 1.20 -5.72
N ARG A 37 -19.31 0.11 -5.44
CA ARG A 37 -20.37 0.07 -4.41
C ARG A 37 -19.78 0.24 -3.01
N ALA A 38 -18.70 -0.47 -2.69
CA ALA A 38 -18.02 -0.35 -1.39
C ALA A 38 -17.51 1.07 -1.19
N MET A 39 -16.86 1.66 -2.20
CA MET A 39 -16.40 3.04 -2.18
C MET A 39 -17.57 4.02 -1.96
N LYS A 40 -18.69 3.83 -2.67
CA LYS A 40 -19.89 4.64 -2.50
C LYS A 40 -20.52 4.51 -1.10
N LEU A 41 -20.56 3.30 -0.54
CA LEU A 41 -21.08 3.03 0.81
C LEU A 41 -20.22 3.69 1.89
N GLN A 42 -18.90 3.55 1.79
CA GLN A 42 -17.95 4.22 2.68
C GLN A 42 -18.13 5.74 2.62
N PHE A 43 -18.25 6.27 1.40
CA PHE A 43 -18.49 7.69 1.17
C PHE A 43 -19.83 8.19 1.74
N GLN A 44 -20.92 7.43 1.56
CA GLN A 44 -22.21 7.74 2.17
C GLN A 44 -22.18 7.68 3.70
N TYR A 45 -21.43 6.72 4.25
CA TYR A 45 -21.24 6.59 5.69
C TYR A 45 -20.48 7.79 6.26
N GLN A 46 -19.44 8.25 5.56
CA GLN A 46 -18.68 9.48 5.88
C GLN A 46 -19.56 10.75 5.80
N GLN A 47 -20.51 10.83 4.84
CA GLN A 47 -21.42 11.98 4.76
C GLN A 47 -22.38 12.10 5.95
N ARG A 48 -22.83 10.98 6.53
CA ARG A 48 -23.79 10.98 7.65
C ARG A 48 -23.17 11.36 9.00
N ARG A 49 -21.84 11.25 9.14
CA ARG A 49 -21.14 11.63 10.36
C ARG A 49 -20.59 13.05 10.23
N HIS A 50 -20.97 13.92 11.17
CA HIS A 50 -20.42 15.28 11.22
C HIS A 50 -18.92 15.30 11.53
N HIS A 51 -18.42 14.25 12.20
CA HIS A 51 -17.01 14.05 12.53
C HIS A 51 -16.65 12.56 12.40
N TYR A 52 -15.43 12.26 11.94
CA TYR A 52 -14.89 10.91 11.90
C TYR A 52 -13.41 10.88 12.30
N ILE A 53 -13.00 9.74 12.85
CA ILE A 53 -11.61 9.44 13.19
C ILE A 53 -11.26 8.13 12.49
N GLU A 54 -10.13 8.09 11.81
CA GLU A 54 -9.58 6.88 11.19
C GLU A 54 -8.14 6.67 11.66
N ILE A 55 -7.80 5.41 11.93
CA ILE A 55 -6.43 4.98 12.20
C ILE A 55 -6.05 4.02 11.07
N ILE A 56 -5.05 4.39 10.29
CA ILE A 56 -4.59 3.62 9.15
C ILE A 56 -3.18 3.14 9.48
N SER A 57 -3.03 1.82 9.58
CA SER A 57 -1.73 1.16 9.66
C SER A 57 -1.43 0.53 8.31
N ASP A 58 -0.28 0.87 7.74
CA ASP A 58 0.22 0.30 6.50
C ASP A 58 1.42 -0.60 6.82
N ASN A 59 1.47 -1.78 6.20
CA ASN A 59 2.53 -2.75 6.42
C ASN A 59 2.74 -3.55 5.12
N ASP A 60 3.83 -3.25 4.41
CA ASP A 60 4.14 -3.89 3.12
C ASP A 60 4.70 -5.32 3.26
N SER A 61 4.95 -5.81 4.48
CA SER A 61 5.37 -7.19 4.70
C SER A 61 4.26 -8.21 4.36
N TYR A 62 3.02 -7.77 4.18
CA TYR A 62 1.90 -8.67 3.88
C TYR A 62 1.78 -9.02 2.37
N THR A 63 2.51 -8.33 1.48
CA THR A 63 2.44 -8.54 0.02
C THR A 63 3.57 -9.41 -0.55
N LEU A 64 4.34 -10.08 0.32
CA LEU A 64 5.55 -10.83 0.00
C LEU A 64 5.28 -12.14 -0.76
N THR A 65 5.29 -12.10 -2.09
CA THR A 65 5.66 -13.29 -2.91
C THR A 65 7.18 -13.35 -3.14
N ALA A 66 7.90 -12.24 -2.93
CA ALA A 66 9.36 -12.17 -3.03
C ALA A 66 9.93 -11.47 -1.79
N ASN A 67 10.75 -12.21 -1.04
CA ASN A 67 11.34 -11.85 0.25
C ASN A 67 12.58 -10.98 0.07
N ASP A 68 12.42 -9.75 -0.40
CA ASP A 68 13.53 -8.79 -0.50
C ASP A 68 13.93 -8.21 0.88
N GLY A 69 13.12 -8.46 1.92
CA GLY A 69 13.38 -8.07 3.31
C GLY A 69 13.20 -6.57 3.56
N TYR A 70 12.69 -5.86 2.56
CA TYR A 70 12.41 -4.44 2.57
C TYR A 70 10.96 -4.24 3.04
N TYR A 71 10.80 -3.38 4.04
CA TYR A 71 9.55 -3.19 4.76
C TYR A 71 9.31 -1.71 5.01
N THR A 72 8.07 -1.31 4.74
CA THR A 72 7.56 -0.01 5.12
C THR A 72 6.45 -0.19 6.16
N ASN A 73 6.61 0.44 7.32
CA ASN A 73 5.54 0.61 8.31
C ASN A 73 5.01 2.03 8.18
N GLY A 74 3.71 2.18 8.02
CA GLY A 74 3.05 3.48 8.12
C GLY A 74 2.04 3.47 9.25
N LEU A 75 1.99 4.53 10.04
CA LEU A 75 0.87 4.81 10.93
C LEU A 75 0.34 6.21 10.65
N LYS A 76 -0.95 6.31 10.37
CA LYS A 76 -1.63 7.56 10.05
C LYS A 76 -2.86 7.71 10.92
N PHE A 77 -3.02 8.90 11.49
CA PHE A 77 -4.20 9.32 12.21
C PHE A 77 -4.90 10.38 11.38
N VAL A 78 -6.17 10.15 11.10
CA VAL A 78 -7.00 11.05 10.30
C VAL A 78 -8.17 11.50 11.15
N TYR A 79 -8.38 12.81 11.21
CA TYR A 79 -9.57 13.42 11.76
C TYR A 79 -10.27 14.21 10.66
N GLY A 80 -11.55 13.93 10.42
CA GLY A 80 -12.32 14.67 9.45
C GLY A 80 -13.63 15.19 10.01
N TRP A 81 -14.11 16.29 9.44
CA TRP A 81 -15.37 16.93 9.83
C TRP A 81 -16.05 17.60 8.64
N ASN A 82 -17.38 17.68 8.71
CA ASN A 82 -18.21 18.19 7.63
C ASN A 82 -18.77 19.57 8.00
N SER A 83 -18.59 20.55 7.12
CA SER A 83 -19.23 21.86 7.19
C SER A 83 -20.28 21.98 6.08
N HIS A 84 -21.50 22.36 6.44
CA HIS A 84 -22.57 22.60 5.48
C HIS A 84 -22.59 24.08 5.16
N LYS A 85 -22.32 24.44 3.90
CA LYS A 85 -22.43 25.82 3.44
C LYS A 85 -23.87 26.13 3.00
N ASP A 86 -24.49 25.20 2.28
CA ASP A 86 -25.85 25.28 1.76
C ASP A 86 -26.51 23.88 1.75
N THR A 87 -27.82 23.79 1.49
CA THR A 87 -28.57 22.51 1.43
C THR A 87 -28.02 21.50 0.40
N THR A 88 -27.26 21.98 -0.59
CA THR A 88 -26.72 21.18 -1.71
C THR A 88 -25.22 20.91 -1.61
N ASN A 89 -24.51 21.63 -0.74
CA ASN A 89 -23.04 21.64 -0.68
C ASN A 89 -22.52 21.28 0.71
N THR A 90 -21.85 20.15 0.80
CA THR A 90 -21.15 19.70 2.01
C THR A 90 -19.65 19.75 1.76
N THR A 91 -18.92 20.52 2.58
CA THR A 91 -17.45 20.53 2.55
C THR A 91 -16.93 19.58 3.62
N ILE A 92 -16.09 18.64 3.23
CA ILE A 92 -15.39 17.73 4.14
C ILE A 92 -13.98 18.25 4.33
N HIS A 93 -13.62 18.55 5.57
CA HIS A 93 -12.26 18.88 5.96
C HIS A 93 -11.59 17.65 6.56
N THR A 94 -10.30 17.51 6.32
CA THR A 94 -9.51 16.38 6.78
C THR A 94 -8.16 16.88 7.27
N LEU A 95 -7.81 16.52 8.50
CA LEU A 95 -6.47 16.66 9.07
C LEU A 95 -5.88 15.27 9.21
N GLU A 96 -4.68 15.07 8.70
CA GLU A 96 -3.95 13.80 8.77
C GLU A 96 -2.56 14.05 9.34
N ILE A 97 -2.16 13.23 10.30
CA ILE A 97 -0.79 13.16 10.81
C ILE A 97 -0.31 11.74 10.60
N GLY A 98 0.82 11.59 9.93
CA GLY A 98 1.33 10.29 9.55
C GLY A 98 2.82 10.17 9.80
N GLN A 99 3.22 8.97 10.22
CA GLN A 99 4.60 8.55 10.29
C GLN A 99 4.79 7.37 9.32
N LEU A 100 5.79 7.48 8.47
CA LEU A 100 6.27 6.39 7.63
C LEU A 100 7.65 5.97 8.15
N MET A 101 7.92 4.68 8.24
CA MET A 101 9.19 4.11 8.65
C MET A 101 9.67 3.14 7.58
N TYR A 102 10.94 3.29 7.22
CA TYR A 102 11.62 2.49 6.20
C TYR A 102 12.79 1.77 6.87
N ASN A 103 12.81 0.44 6.74
CA ASN A 103 13.94 -0.36 7.18
C ASN A 103 15.05 -0.42 6.12
N ALA A 104 16.26 -0.73 6.58
CA ALA A 104 17.37 -1.00 5.69
C ALA A 104 17.19 -2.37 5.01
N LYS A 105 16.97 -3.43 5.80
CA LYS A 105 16.85 -4.84 5.37
C LYS A 105 16.00 -5.63 6.37
N ASN A 106 16.14 -6.96 6.41
CA ASN A 106 15.38 -7.95 7.19
C ASN A 106 15.59 -7.88 8.72
N GLY A 107 15.25 -6.76 9.35
CA GLY A 107 14.97 -6.61 10.79
C GLY A 107 16.13 -6.85 11.78
N SER A 108 17.26 -7.40 11.32
CA SER A 108 18.43 -7.73 12.13
C SER A 108 19.70 -7.23 11.44
N TYR A 109 20.42 -6.35 12.13
CA TYR A 109 21.70 -5.81 11.67
C TYR A 109 22.74 -6.13 12.73
N ARG A 110 23.77 -6.89 12.39
CA ARG A 110 24.90 -7.19 13.30
C ARG A 110 26.12 -6.36 12.98
N ARG A 111 26.23 -5.88 11.74
CA ARG A 111 27.37 -5.10 11.25
C ARG A 111 26.91 -3.94 10.36
N LYS A 112 27.72 -2.88 10.27
CA LYS A 112 27.38 -1.67 9.48
C LYS A 112 27.34 -1.96 7.99
N GLU A 113 28.11 -2.93 7.52
CA GLU A 113 28.18 -3.32 6.10
C GLU A 113 26.92 -4.07 5.63
N GLU A 114 26.03 -4.43 6.56
CA GLU A 114 24.75 -5.10 6.28
C GLU A 114 23.61 -4.09 6.01
N LEU A 115 23.85 -2.78 6.21
CA LEU A 115 22.94 -1.71 5.82
C LEU A 115 23.27 -1.24 4.40
N ASP A 116 22.46 -1.67 3.44
CA ASP A 116 22.48 -1.18 2.07
C ASP A 116 21.84 0.22 1.92
N ARG A 117 20.93 0.57 2.83
CA ARG A 117 20.28 1.89 2.94
C ARG A 117 20.08 2.29 4.41
N PRO A 118 20.01 3.58 4.74
CA PRO A 118 19.77 4.00 6.10
C PRO A 118 18.36 3.62 6.56
N VAL A 119 18.20 3.30 7.85
CA VAL A 119 16.88 3.27 8.50
C VAL A 119 16.39 4.70 8.58
N THR A 120 15.23 4.99 8.03
CA THR A 120 14.69 6.35 7.95
C THR A 120 13.24 6.39 8.38
N ALA A 121 12.79 7.55 8.83
CA ALA A 121 11.39 7.80 9.11
C ALA A 121 11.01 9.17 8.53
N PHE A 122 9.76 9.26 8.07
CA PHE A 122 9.16 10.48 7.55
C PHE A 122 7.90 10.79 8.34
N LEU A 123 7.94 11.87 9.13
CA LEU A 123 6.80 12.39 9.85
C LEU A 123 6.20 13.55 9.05
N TYR A 124 4.89 13.53 8.85
CA TYR A 124 4.20 14.57 8.11
C TYR A 124 2.85 14.91 8.72
N ALA A 125 2.38 16.12 8.39
CA ALA A 125 1.02 16.56 8.62
C ALA A 125 0.44 17.06 7.30
N ARG A 126 -0.83 16.76 7.06
CA ARG A 126 -1.57 17.14 5.86
C ARG A 126 -2.93 17.68 6.24
N TYR A 127 -3.32 18.77 5.60
CA TYR A 127 -4.68 19.28 5.64
C TYR A 127 -5.28 19.20 4.23
N GLY A 128 -6.55 18.82 4.14
CA GLY A 128 -7.30 18.75 2.90
C GLY A 128 -8.74 19.19 3.08
N SER A 129 -9.34 19.71 2.00
CA SER A 129 -10.76 20.06 1.94
C SER A 129 -11.36 19.59 0.62
N ASN A 130 -12.47 18.87 0.69
CA ASN A 130 -13.19 18.36 -0.48
C ASN A 130 -14.63 18.85 -0.47
N ILE A 131 -15.09 19.43 -1.57
CA ILE A 131 -16.49 19.89 -1.71
C ILE A 131 -17.29 18.79 -2.38
N LEU A 132 -18.36 18.36 -1.74
CA LEU A 132 -19.31 17.42 -2.27
C LEU A 132 -20.56 18.17 -2.73
N GLN A 133 -20.81 18.13 -4.02
CA GLN A 133 -22.01 18.69 -4.64
C GLN A 133 -23.04 17.57 -4.83
N LYS A 134 -24.26 17.79 -4.33
CA LYS A 134 -25.36 16.87 -4.61
C LYS A 134 -25.84 17.07 -6.05
N ALA A 135 -25.73 16.03 -6.89
CA ALA A 135 -26.33 16.06 -8.21
C ALA A 135 -27.86 16.11 -8.09
N ILE A 136 -28.47 17.15 -8.65
CA ILE A 136 -29.93 17.24 -8.82
C ILE A 136 -30.23 16.59 -10.18
N ILE A 137 -30.89 15.44 -10.16
CA ILE A 137 -31.39 14.78 -11.37
C ILE A 137 -32.82 15.27 -11.55
N TYR A 138 -33.07 15.97 -12.65
CA TYR A 138 -34.40 16.40 -13.09
C TYR A 138 -35.12 15.28 -13.83
#